data_AF-A0A3A0FWN5-F1
#
_entry.id   AF-A0A3A0FWN5-F1
#
_cell.length_a   1.000
_cell.length_b   1.000
_cell.length_c   1.000
_cell.angle_alpha   90.00
_cell.angle_beta   90.00
_cell.angle_gamma   90.00
#
_symmetry.space_group_name_H-M   'P 1'
#
loop_
_entity.id
_entity.type
_entity.pdbx_description
1 polymer ?
#
loop_
_entity_poly.entity_id
_entity_poly.type
_entity_poly.pdbx_seq_one_letter_code
_entity_poly.pdbx_strand_id
1 'polypeptide(L)'
;NAVGLLKEELKLLGSLIMEAALIAEVPAGGALAVDREVFSSYIDEKLRSHPAIEIMEEEATSIPGVSATNPVIIATGPLTSKPLAGAIEALIGTNSLAFFDAISPIITYDSLDLTKIFRQSRYDKGGGSDYLNIPLNEAEYCAFVEAVRSGEKYGGQEQVEADRVDDLRPFEGCMPIEEMVERGPDTLRFGPMKPVGLTDPRTGRRPYAVIQLRQDDKAGTLWSMVGFQTRLKQPEQKRIFCTLPGLENAEFVRLGSVHRNTFINSPSCLEPTAAFRGRPGLYFAGQITGVEGYVESTACGLVAGLNAQRLMAGNAPLIFPGTSAIGALMAYISDPSRVSFQPMNISYGLLQGYCEGASSGTKKVSRKDKRIALANKSLTQLTNFI
;
A
#
# COMPACT_ATOMS: atom_id res chain seq x y z
N ASN A 1 2.94 2.44 15.38
CA ASN A 1 2.17 1.55 14.46
C ASN A 1 3.18 0.66 13.75
N ALA A 2 2.78 -0.37 13.00
CA ALA A 2 3.73 -1.34 12.43
C ALA A 2 4.67 -0.70 11.38
N VAL A 3 4.13 0.16 10.52
CA VAL A 3 4.91 0.97 9.57
C VAL A 3 5.92 1.87 10.31
N GLY A 4 5.53 2.44 11.45
CA GLY A 4 6.43 3.22 12.31
C GLY A 4 7.56 2.39 12.90
N LEU A 5 7.31 1.13 13.29
CA LEU A 5 8.37 0.21 13.69
C LEU A 5 9.33 -0.06 12.52
N LEU A 6 8.82 -0.32 11.32
CA LEU A 6 9.64 -0.53 10.13
C LEU A 6 10.52 0.70 9.81
N LYS A 7 9.99 1.92 9.99
CA LYS A 7 10.76 3.17 9.88
C LYS A 7 11.91 3.24 10.88
N GLU A 8 11.68 2.88 12.14
CA GLU A 8 12.73 2.86 13.16
C GLU A 8 13.80 1.79 12.87
N GLU A 9 13.41 0.60 12.39
CA GLU A 9 14.37 -0.41 11.94
C GLU A 9 15.23 0.07 10.78
N LEU A 10 14.64 0.75 9.80
CA LEU A 10 15.36 1.35 8.67
C LEU A 10 16.32 2.47 9.11
N LYS A 11 15.95 3.27 10.11
CA LYS A 11 16.84 4.27 10.70
C LYS A 11 18.04 3.64 11.38
N LEU A 12 17.83 2.57 12.15
CA LEU A 12 18.92 1.82 12.81
C LEU A 12 19.92 1.25 11.78
N LEU A 13 19.43 0.90 10.59
CA LEU A 13 20.22 0.37 9.49
C LEU A 13 20.80 1.45 8.56
N GLY A 14 20.68 2.74 8.90
CA GLY A 14 21.27 3.83 8.11
C GLY A 14 20.61 4.06 6.75
N SER A 15 19.29 3.90 6.64
CA SER A 15 18.57 4.07 5.37
C SER A 15 18.61 5.52 4.83
N LEU A 16 19.12 5.69 3.60
CA LEU A 16 19.08 6.96 2.85
C LEU A 16 17.67 7.53 2.70
N ILE A 17 16.68 6.66 2.47
CA ILE A 17 15.27 7.06 2.34
C ILE A 17 14.77 7.67 3.66
N MET A 18 15.13 7.08 4.81
CA MET A 18 14.71 7.63 6.10
C MET A 18 15.44 8.94 6.43
N GLU A 19 16.71 9.06 6.06
CA GLU A 19 17.47 10.32 6.15
C GLU A 19 16.79 11.42 5.33
N ALA A 20 16.51 11.15 4.05
CA ALA A 20 15.82 12.07 3.15
C ALA A 20 14.42 12.46 3.68
N ALA A 21 13.69 11.50 4.25
CA ALA A 21 12.35 11.74 4.79
C ALA A 21 12.36 12.69 6.00
N LEU A 22 13.39 12.63 6.85
CA LEU A 22 13.53 13.55 7.98
C LEU A 22 13.91 14.96 7.53
N ILE A 23 14.74 15.07 6.49
CA ILE A 23 15.13 16.37 5.91
C ILE A 23 13.93 17.07 5.25
N ALA A 24 13.09 16.29 4.56
CA ALA A 24 11.93 16.78 3.85
C ALA A 24 10.64 16.79 4.70
N GLU A 25 10.72 16.59 6.02
CA GLU A 25 9.53 16.40 6.87
C GLU A 25 8.57 17.60 6.84
N VAL A 26 7.27 17.30 6.71
CA VAL A 26 6.19 18.30 6.80
C VAL A 26 5.13 17.88 7.83
N PRO A 27 4.42 18.84 8.48
CA PRO A 27 3.41 18.51 9.48
C PRO A 27 2.29 17.60 8.94
N ALA A 28 2.05 16.46 9.60
CA ALA A 28 1.04 15.47 9.13
C ALA A 28 0.38 14.64 10.25
N GLY A 29 -0.06 15.25 11.35
CA GLY A 29 -0.98 14.61 12.30
C GLY A 29 -0.49 13.30 12.94
N GLY A 30 0.83 13.16 13.15
CA GLY A 30 1.47 11.97 13.72
C GLY A 30 1.89 10.91 12.69
N ALA A 31 1.66 11.13 11.40
CA ALA A 31 2.36 10.43 10.32
C ALA A 31 3.62 11.20 9.92
N LEU A 32 4.63 10.49 9.41
CA LEU A 32 5.75 11.12 8.70
C LEU A 32 5.33 11.30 7.25
N ALA A 33 5.11 12.56 6.86
CA ALA A 33 4.90 13.00 5.48
C ALA A 33 6.10 13.87 5.05
N VAL A 34 6.30 13.97 3.74
CA VAL A 34 7.46 14.65 3.16
C VAL A 34 7.03 15.63 2.08
N ASP A 35 7.79 16.71 1.93
CA ASP A 35 7.81 17.49 0.71
C ASP A 35 8.45 16.64 -0.41
N ARG A 36 7.69 16.39 -1.48
CA ARG A 36 8.08 15.41 -2.52
C ARG A 36 9.28 15.87 -3.33
N GLU A 37 9.38 17.17 -3.61
CA GLU A 37 10.46 17.74 -4.42
C GLU A 37 11.76 17.75 -3.61
N VAL A 38 11.70 18.19 -2.35
CA VAL A 38 12.86 18.17 -1.45
C VAL A 38 13.34 16.74 -1.22
N PHE A 39 12.41 15.81 -0.98
CA PHE A 39 12.71 14.41 -0.73
C PHE A 39 13.41 13.74 -1.92
N SER A 40 12.85 13.89 -3.12
CA SER A 40 13.39 13.24 -4.33
C SER A 40 14.70 13.88 -4.79
N SER A 41 14.79 15.20 -4.75
CA SER A 41 16.02 15.93 -5.12
C SER A 41 17.19 15.55 -4.22
N TYR A 42 16.96 15.41 -2.91
CA TYR A 42 17.99 15.00 -1.97
C TYR A 42 18.55 13.60 -2.27
N ILE A 43 17.67 12.65 -2.59
CA ILE A 43 18.08 11.29 -2.95
C ILE A 43 18.85 11.29 -4.26
N ASP A 44 18.35 11.98 -5.29
CA ASP A 44 19.00 12.08 -6.59
C ASP A 44 20.42 12.67 -6.48
N GLU A 45 20.58 13.78 -5.75
CA GLU A 45 21.88 14.41 -5.49
C GLU A 45 22.85 13.47 -4.78
N LYS A 46 22.39 12.76 -3.74
CA LYS A 46 23.21 11.80 -2.99
C LYS A 46 23.68 10.64 -3.88
N LEU A 47 22.81 10.12 -4.75
CA LEU A 47 23.17 9.03 -5.66
C LEU A 47 24.13 9.50 -6.74
N ARG A 48 23.85 10.64 -7.39
CA ARG A 48 24.69 11.20 -8.46
C ARG A 48 26.09 11.61 -8.01
N SER A 49 26.23 12.04 -6.75
CA SER A 49 27.51 12.44 -6.17
C SER A 49 28.31 11.28 -5.57
N HIS A 50 27.75 10.08 -5.47
CA HIS A 50 28.42 8.95 -4.82
C HIS A 50 29.48 8.33 -5.74
N PRO A 51 30.76 8.22 -5.32
CA PRO A 51 31.87 7.83 -6.21
C PRO A 51 31.81 6.37 -6.70
N ALA A 52 31.03 5.53 -6.03
CA ALA A 52 30.83 4.12 -6.39
C ALA A 52 29.51 3.85 -7.13
N ILE A 53 28.74 4.88 -7.49
CA ILE A 53 27.47 4.75 -8.21
C ILE A 53 27.61 5.39 -9.59
N GLU A 54 27.33 4.59 -10.61
CA GLU A 54 27.15 5.06 -11.99
C GLU A 54 25.66 5.02 -12.32
N ILE A 55 25.14 6.10 -12.90
CA ILE A 55 23.72 6.22 -13.29
C ILE A 55 23.63 6.20 -14.82
N MET A 56 22.86 5.25 -15.34
CA MET A 56 22.54 5.13 -16.76
C MET A 56 21.05 5.41 -16.97
N GLU A 57 20.72 6.44 -17.75
CA GLU A 57 19.35 6.86 -18.03
C GLU A 57 18.80 6.16 -19.27
N GLU A 58 18.65 4.84 -19.18
CA GLU A 58 18.22 3.97 -20.28
C GLU A 58 17.11 2.99 -19.83
N GLU A 59 16.28 2.55 -20.77
CA GLU A 59 15.31 1.48 -20.50
C GLU A 59 16.01 0.12 -20.50
N ALA A 60 16.00 -0.57 -19.35
CA ALA A 60 16.40 -1.98 -19.30
C ALA A 60 15.30 -2.86 -19.91
N THR A 61 15.50 -3.35 -21.13
CA THR A 61 14.51 -4.20 -21.84
C THR A 61 14.70 -5.69 -21.62
N SER A 62 15.79 -6.10 -20.94
CA SER A 62 16.12 -7.50 -20.65
C SER A 62 16.81 -7.63 -19.28
N ILE A 63 16.84 -8.84 -18.72
CA ILE A 63 17.52 -9.11 -17.45
C ILE A 63 19.03 -9.23 -17.72
N PRO A 64 19.88 -8.38 -17.12
CA PRO A 64 21.33 -8.45 -17.30
C PRO A 64 21.93 -9.81 -16.89
N GLY A 65 23.11 -10.11 -17.43
CA GLY A 65 23.88 -11.29 -17.04
C GLY A 65 24.26 -11.26 -15.56
N VAL A 66 24.07 -12.38 -14.87
CA VAL A 66 24.27 -12.50 -13.42
C VAL A 66 25.50 -13.34 -13.13
N SER A 67 26.32 -12.91 -12.18
CA SER A 67 27.42 -13.70 -11.63
C SER A 67 27.60 -13.42 -10.13
N ALA A 68 28.45 -14.19 -9.44
CA ALA A 68 28.76 -13.94 -8.03
C ALA A 68 29.45 -12.58 -7.80
N THR A 69 30.18 -12.07 -8.80
CA THR A 69 30.85 -10.77 -8.77
C THR A 69 30.01 -9.64 -9.37
N ASN A 70 28.90 -9.96 -10.03
CA ASN A 70 27.97 -9.01 -10.65
C ASN A 70 26.51 -9.42 -10.34
N PRO A 71 26.07 -9.24 -9.08
CA PRO A 71 24.67 -9.47 -8.72
C PRO A 71 23.77 -8.42 -9.39
N VAL A 72 22.53 -8.82 -9.66
CA VAL A 72 21.52 -7.97 -10.32
C VAL A 72 20.31 -7.84 -9.41
N ILE A 73 19.82 -6.62 -9.20
CA ILE A 73 18.59 -6.35 -8.45
C ILE A 73 17.55 -5.74 -9.38
N ILE A 74 16.41 -6.41 -9.55
CA ILE A 74 15.26 -5.89 -10.29
C ILE A 74 14.35 -5.13 -9.32
N ALA A 75 14.26 -3.81 -9.47
CA ALA A 75 13.52 -2.91 -8.58
C ALA A 75 12.60 -1.91 -9.32
N THR A 76 11.97 -2.36 -10.40
CA THR A 76 11.24 -1.51 -11.37
C THR A 76 9.84 -1.09 -10.94
N GLY A 77 9.39 -1.51 -9.75
CA GLY A 77 8.11 -1.10 -9.18
C GLY A 77 6.89 -1.57 -9.98
N PRO A 78 5.71 -0.95 -9.74
CA PRO A 78 4.44 -1.43 -10.30
C PRO A 78 4.30 -1.27 -11.81
N LEU A 79 4.98 -0.27 -12.38
CA LEU A 79 4.89 0.13 -13.79
C LEU A 79 6.09 -0.38 -14.61
N THR A 80 6.51 -1.63 -14.35
CA THR A 80 7.58 -2.28 -15.12
C THR A 80 7.23 -2.28 -16.61
N SER A 81 8.19 -1.91 -17.47
CA SER A 81 7.93 -1.78 -18.91
C SER A 81 7.60 -3.12 -19.56
N LYS A 82 6.85 -3.10 -20.67
CA LYS A 82 6.40 -4.33 -21.35
C LYS A 82 7.56 -5.25 -21.75
N PRO A 83 8.68 -4.78 -22.34
CA PRO A 83 9.80 -5.64 -22.71
C PRO A 83 10.40 -6.37 -21.49
N LEU A 84 10.66 -5.64 -20.41
CA LEU A 84 11.22 -6.22 -19.20
C LEU A 84 10.24 -7.15 -18.49
N ALA A 85 8.95 -6.79 -18.44
CA ALA A 85 7.91 -7.65 -17.90
C ALA A 85 7.89 -9.00 -18.66
N GLY A 86 7.95 -8.99 -19.99
CA GLY A 86 8.06 -10.21 -20.79
C GLY A 86 9.31 -11.03 -20.50
N ALA A 87 10.46 -10.38 -20.28
CA ALA A 87 11.69 -11.07 -19.88
C ALA A 87 11.57 -11.71 -18.48
N ILE A 88 10.88 -11.06 -17.54
CA ILE A 88 10.60 -11.63 -16.21
C ILE A 88 9.57 -12.76 -16.32
N GLU A 89 8.50 -12.63 -17.12
CA GLU A 89 7.51 -13.69 -17.39
C GLU A 89 8.18 -14.94 -17.95
N ALA A 90 9.10 -14.79 -18.90
CA ALA A 90 9.87 -15.90 -19.45
C ALA A 90 10.77 -16.57 -18.40
N LEU A 91 11.27 -15.82 -17.42
CA LEU A 91 12.10 -16.33 -16.33
C LEU A 91 11.29 -17.10 -15.28
N ILE A 92 10.13 -16.57 -14.88
CA ILE A 92 9.35 -17.11 -13.75
C ILE A 92 8.18 -18.00 -14.16
N GLY A 93 7.83 -18.03 -15.44
CA GLY A 93 6.67 -18.73 -15.99
C GLY A 93 5.45 -17.82 -16.13
N THR A 94 4.66 -18.08 -17.18
CA THR A 94 3.60 -17.19 -17.69
C THR A 94 2.49 -16.88 -16.68
N ASN A 95 2.21 -17.70 -15.67
CA ASN A 95 1.06 -17.51 -14.75
C ASN A 95 1.40 -16.79 -13.42
N SER A 96 2.56 -16.14 -13.34
CA SER A 96 3.09 -15.63 -12.07
C SER A 96 3.23 -14.10 -12.00
N LEU A 97 2.68 -13.36 -12.97
CA LEU A 97 2.73 -11.90 -13.03
C LEU A 97 1.34 -11.29 -13.18
N ALA A 98 1.07 -10.31 -12.30
CA ALA A 98 0.01 -9.29 -12.34
C ALA A 98 -1.18 -9.44 -11.40
N PHE A 99 -1.55 -8.30 -10.80
CA PHE A 99 -2.92 -7.95 -10.41
C PHE A 99 -3.19 -6.47 -10.72
N PHE A 100 -4.41 -6.04 -10.45
CA PHE A 100 -4.88 -4.68 -10.66
C PHE A 100 -5.05 -3.93 -9.34
N ASP A 101 -4.64 -2.66 -9.32
CA ASP A 101 -4.85 -1.71 -8.23
C ASP A 101 -5.88 -0.68 -8.67
N ALA A 102 -6.91 -0.48 -7.85
CA ALA A 102 -7.96 0.48 -8.14
C ALA A 102 -7.72 1.73 -7.30
N ILE A 103 -7.69 2.90 -7.93
CA ILE A 103 -7.53 4.18 -7.23
C ILE A 103 -8.89 4.80 -6.92
N SER A 104 -8.94 5.60 -5.85
CA SER A 104 -10.17 6.32 -5.47
C SER A 104 -10.29 7.70 -6.16
N PRO A 105 -11.51 8.20 -6.37
CA PRO A 105 -11.75 9.54 -6.93
C PRO A 105 -11.21 10.68 -6.05
N ILE A 106 -10.83 11.78 -6.70
CA ILE A 106 -10.44 13.07 -6.10
C ILE A 106 -11.41 14.15 -6.58
N ILE A 107 -11.90 14.93 -5.62
CA ILE A 107 -12.93 15.96 -5.80
C ILE A 107 -12.34 17.32 -5.42
N THR A 108 -12.74 18.40 -6.08
CA THR A 108 -12.39 19.76 -5.64
C THR A 108 -13.22 20.17 -4.42
N TYR A 109 -12.61 20.90 -3.47
CA TYR A 109 -13.29 21.32 -2.26
C TYR A 109 -14.44 22.31 -2.51
N ASP A 110 -14.27 23.22 -3.47
CA ASP A 110 -15.20 24.29 -3.81
C ASP A 110 -16.49 23.79 -4.50
N SER A 111 -16.46 22.56 -5.05
CA SER A 111 -17.63 21.91 -5.63
C SER A 111 -18.51 21.17 -4.61
N LEU A 112 -18.07 21.09 -3.34
CA LEU A 112 -18.81 20.40 -2.27
C LEU A 112 -19.89 21.29 -1.65
N ASP A 113 -21.11 20.78 -1.49
CA ASP A 113 -22.15 21.43 -0.69
C ASP A 113 -21.94 21.10 0.81
N LEU A 114 -21.19 21.98 1.47
CA LEU A 114 -20.81 21.88 2.87
C LEU A 114 -21.99 22.02 3.85
N THR A 115 -23.19 22.39 3.38
CA THR A 115 -24.38 22.40 4.26
C THR A 115 -24.85 20.99 4.61
N LYS A 116 -24.49 20.00 3.79
CA LYS A 116 -24.82 18.58 3.97
C LYS A 116 -23.67 17.76 4.54
N ILE A 117 -22.45 18.29 4.54
CA ILE A 117 -21.21 17.61 4.93
C ILE A 117 -20.73 18.16 6.27
N PHE A 118 -20.21 17.30 7.15
CA PHE A 118 -19.66 17.74 8.44
C PHE A 118 -18.21 17.32 8.63
N ARG A 119 -17.43 18.17 9.29
CA ARG A 119 -16.01 17.94 9.56
C ARG A 119 -15.85 17.24 10.92
N GLN A 120 -15.30 16.03 10.93
CA GLN A 120 -15.07 15.27 12.16
C GLN A 120 -14.08 14.13 11.94
N SER A 121 -13.11 13.98 12.84
CA SER A 121 -12.31 12.76 12.99
C SER A 121 -13.00 11.77 13.92
N ARG A 122 -12.89 10.46 13.65
CA ARG A 122 -13.54 9.43 14.49
C ARG A 122 -13.11 9.53 15.95
N TYR A 123 -14.07 9.53 16.86
CA TYR A 123 -13.88 9.69 18.31
C TYR A 123 -13.16 10.98 18.70
N ASP A 124 -13.24 12.01 17.86
CA ASP A 124 -12.62 13.33 18.07
C ASP A 124 -11.10 13.29 18.33
N LYS A 125 -10.42 12.24 17.86
CA LYS A 125 -8.97 12.10 17.98
C LYS A 125 -8.24 13.03 17.01
N GLY A 126 -7.16 13.65 17.48
CA GLY A 126 -6.21 14.40 16.63
C GLY A 126 -6.57 15.86 16.34
N GLY A 127 -7.34 16.54 17.20
CA GLY A 127 -7.77 17.93 16.94
C GLY A 127 -9.05 18.03 16.10
N GLY A 128 -9.70 16.89 15.84
CA GLY A 128 -11.13 16.81 15.55
C GLY A 128 -11.58 17.10 14.12
N SER A 129 -10.69 17.31 13.15
CA SER A 129 -11.15 17.90 11.88
C SER A 129 -10.49 17.42 10.58
N ASP A 130 -9.73 16.32 10.55
CA ASP A 130 -8.97 15.95 9.34
C ASP A 130 -9.81 15.37 8.18
N TYR A 131 -11.09 15.09 8.43
CA TYR A 131 -11.99 14.45 7.46
C TYR A 131 -13.29 15.24 7.30
N LEU A 132 -13.77 15.30 6.05
CA LEU A 132 -15.14 15.65 5.74
C LEU A 132 -15.97 14.38 5.67
N ASN A 133 -17.19 14.42 6.19
CA ASN A 133 -18.05 13.26 6.31
C ASN A 133 -19.37 13.57 5.60
N ILE A 134 -19.68 12.77 4.59
CA ILE A 134 -20.97 12.75 3.89
C ILE A 134 -21.83 11.69 4.58
N PRO A 135 -22.80 12.06 5.44
CA PRO A 135 -23.68 11.09 6.07
C PRO A 135 -24.76 10.62 5.10
N LEU A 136 -25.09 9.34 5.17
CA LEU A 136 -26.22 8.76 4.47
C LEU A 136 -27.22 8.22 5.49
N ASN A 137 -28.50 8.38 5.17
CA ASN A 137 -29.59 7.62 5.77
C ASN A 137 -29.69 6.22 5.13
N GLU A 138 -30.58 5.38 5.65
CA GLU A 138 -30.75 3.99 5.19
C GLU A 138 -31.21 3.91 3.73
N ALA A 139 -32.16 4.76 3.31
CA ALA A 139 -32.67 4.77 1.95
C ALA A 139 -31.60 5.24 0.94
N GLU A 140 -30.87 6.30 1.27
CA GLU A 140 -29.74 6.80 0.48
C GLU A 140 -28.64 5.74 0.33
N TYR A 141 -28.32 5.03 1.42
CA TYR A 141 -27.33 3.95 1.37
C TYR A 141 -27.79 2.79 0.48
N CYS A 142 -29.03 2.33 0.63
CA CYS A 142 -29.57 1.24 -0.18
C CYS A 142 -29.61 1.63 -1.68
N ALA A 143 -30.01 2.86 -1.99
CA ALA A 143 -29.97 3.39 -3.35
C ALA A 143 -28.55 3.44 -3.92
N PHE A 144 -27.57 3.89 -3.12
CA PHE A 144 -26.16 3.91 -3.51
C PHE A 144 -25.62 2.51 -3.79
N VAL A 145 -25.88 1.54 -2.89
CA VAL A 145 -25.47 0.14 -3.06
C VAL A 145 -26.03 -0.45 -4.35
N GLU A 146 -27.31 -0.20 -4.64
CA GLU A 146 -27.94 -0.69 -5.87
C GLU A 146 -27.41 0.00 -7.13
N ALA A 147 -27.12 1.31 -7.05
CA ALA A 147 -26.52 2.05 -8.14
C ALA A 147 -25.11 1.55 -8.47
N VAL A 148 -24.30 1.23 -7.44
CA VAL A 148 -22.98 0.60 -7.61
C VAL A 148 -23.09 -0.81 -8.18
N ARG A 149 -24.05 -1.61 -7.70
CA ARG A 149 -24.28 -2.99 -8.17
C ARG A 149 -24.62 -3.03 -9.67
N SER A 150 -25.48 -2.12 -10.10
CA SER A 150 -25.98 -2.03 -11.48
C SER A 150 -25.07 -1.23 -12.41
N GLY A 151 -24.06 -0.54 -11.87
CA GLY A 151 -23.20 0.33 -12.66
C GLY A 151 -22.33 -0.43 -13.64
N GLU A 152 -22.15 0.12 -14.84
CA GLU A 152 -21.21 -0.46 -15.81
C GLU A 152 -19.77 -0.37 -15.30
N LYS A 153 -19.07 -1.50 -15.41
CA LYS A 153 -17.68 -1.67 -15.00
C LYS A 153 -16.81 -1.76 -16.24
N TYR A 154 -15.53 -1.39 -16.12
CA TYR A 154 -14.55 -1.85 -17.10
C TYR A 154 -14.49 -3.38 -17.03
N GLY A 155 -15.09 -4.04 -18.04
CA GLY A 155 -14.82 -5.43 -18.34
C GLY A 155 -13.38 -5.56 -18.82
N GLY A 156 -12.77 -6.73 -18.68
CA GLY A 156 -11.39 -6.99 -19.08
C GLY A 156 -11.07 -6.78 -20.57
N GLN A 157 -11.90 -6.08 -21.35
CA GLN A 157 -11.77 -5.94 -22.81
C GLN A 157 -11.72 -4.50 -23.33
N GLU A 158 -12.02 -3.47 -22.52
CA GLU A 158 -12.02 -2.09 -23.02
C GLU A 158 -10.97 -1.23 -22.29
N GLN A 159 -9.80 -1.14 -22.93
CA GLN A 159 -8.64 -0.24 -22.70
C GLN A 159 -7.49 -0.66 -21.76
N VAL A 160 -7.41 -1.92 -21.32
CA VAL A 160 -6.12 -2.54 -20.93
C VAL A 160 -6.11 -3.96 -21.48
N GLU A 161 -5.03 -4.34 -22.17
CA GLU A 161 -4.84 -5.62 -22.88
C GLU A 161 -5.49 -6.81 -22.15
N ALA A 162 -6.36 -7.49 -22.90
CA ALA A 162 -7.52 -8.21 -22.38
C ALA A 162 -7.27 -9.63 -21.87
N ASP A 163 -6.03 -10.09 -21.80
CA ASP A 163 -5.84 -11.53 -21.81
C ASP A 163 -6.01 -12.23 -20.45
N ARG A 164 -6.18 -11.51 -19.32
CA ARG A 164 -6.13 -12.15 -17.98
C ARG A 164 -6.95 -11.53 -16.85
N VAL A 165 -7.94 -10.68 -17.13
CA VAL A 165 -8.67 -9.99 -16.04
C VAL A 165 -9.66 -10.90 -15.30
N ASP A 166 -10.25 -11.87 -16.01
CA ASP A 166 -11.36 -12.66 -15.45
C ASP A 166 -10.90 -13.73 -14.42
N ASP A 167 -9.61 -14.06 -14.39
CA ASP A 167 -9.03 -15.04 -13.44
C ASP A 167 -8.31 -14.40 -12.23
N LEU A 168 -8.29 -13.06 -12.12
CA LEU A 168 -7.48 -12.35 -11.12
C LEU A 168 -8.34 -11.68 -10.04
N ARG A 169 -8.18 -12.16 -8.80
CA ARG A 169 -8.88 -11.66 -7.60
C ARG A 169 -8.37 -10.28 -7.15
N PRO A 170 -9.24 -9.31 -6.80
CA PRO A 170 -8.82 -8.02 -6.27
C PRO A 170 -8.00 -8.14 -4.98
N PHE A 171 -7.03 -7.24 -4.80
CA PHE A 171 -6.30 -7.09 -3.54
C PHE A 171 -7.26 -6.72 -2.39
N GLU A 172 -7.24 -7.45 -1.26
CA GLU A 172 -8.19 -7.21 -0.17
C GLU A 172 -8.06 -5.82 0.48
N GLY A 173 -6.87 -5.21 0.44
CA GLY A 173 -6.63 -3.86 0.99
C GLY A 173 -7.09 -2.71 0.08
N CYS A 174 -7.25 -2.94 -1.22
CA CYS A 174 -7.69 -1.96 -2.24
C CYS A 174 -8.89 -2.48 -3.04
N MET A 175 -9.74 -3.30 -2.41
CA MET A 175 -10.87 -3.92 -3.08
C MET A 175 -11.82 -2.87 -3.66
N PRO A 176 -12.21 -2.99 -4.94
CA PRO A 176 -13.18 -2.09 -5.54
C PRO A 176 -14.52 -2.11 -4.79
N ILE A 177 -15.19 -0.96 -4.69
CA ILE A 177 -16.47 -0.83 -3.96
C ILE A 177 -17.57 -1.75 -4.52
N GLU A 178 -17.56 -2.01 -5.83
CA GLU A 178 -18.51 -2.91 -6.47
C GLU A 178 -18.30 -4.38 -6.09
N GLU A 179 -17.05 -4.80 -5.88
CA GLU A 179 -16.72 -6.15 -5.38
C GLU A 179 -17.15 -6.30 -3.91
N MET A 180 -17.02 -5.24 -3.12
CA MET A 180 -17.55 -5.21 -1.75
C MET A 180 -19.08 -5.35 -1.73
N VAL A 181 -19.79 -4.70 -2.65
CA VAL A 181 -21.25 -4.78 -2.78
C VAL A 181 -21.72 -6.18 -3.15
N GLU A 182 -20.97 -6.90 -3.98
CA GLU A 182 -21.26 -8.29 -4.34
C GLU A 182 -21.13 -9.26 -3.15
N ARG A 183 -20.24 -8.98 -2.21
CA ARG A 183 -20.06 -9.77 -0.98
C ARG A 183 -21.18 -9.57 0.04
N GLY A 184 -22.03 -8.56 -0.15
CA GLY A 184 -23.21 -8.33 0.68
C GLY A 184 -23.54 -6.84 0.85
N PRO A 185 -24.81 -6.52 1.14
CA PRO A 185 -25.28 -5.14 1.21
C PRO A 185 -24.70 -4.34 2.38
N ASP A 186 -24.24 -4.97 3.47
CA ASP A 186 -23.62 -4.29 4.61
C ASP A 186 -22.09 -4.25 4.55
N THR A 187 -21.45 -4.86 3.56
CA THR A 187 -19.98 -4.93 3.47
C THR A 187 -19.36 -3.54 3.49
N LEU A 188 -19.92 -2.58 2.73
CA LEU A 188 -19.44 -1.21 2.72
C LEU A 188 -19.59 -0.55 4.11
N ARG A 189 -20.67 -0.80 4.84
CA ARG A 189 -20.90 -0.28 6.21
C ARG A 189 -19.99 -0.89 7.28
N PHE A 190 -19.40 -2.05 7.04
CA PHE A 190 -18.34 -2.59 7.89
C PHE A 190 -16.94 -2.15 7.44
N GLY A 191 -16.79 -1.77 6.16
CA GLY A 191 -15.56 -1.29 5.55
C GLY A 191 -15.46 0.23 5.43
N PRO A 192 -15.38 0.78 4.21
CA PRO A 192 -15.09 2.20 3.97
C PRO A 192 -16.22 3.13 4.43
N MET A 193 -17.47 2.65 4.46
CA MET A 193 -18.64 3.46 4.81
C MET A 193 -19.08 3.35 6.28
N LYS A 194 -18.23 2.81 7.16
CA LYS A 194 -18.58 2.58 8.57
C LYS A 194 -18.83 3.90 9.31
N PRO A 195 -19.94 4.09 10.04
CA PRO A 195 -20.22 5.35 10.74
C PRO A 195 -19.64 5.41 12.18
N VAL A 196 -18.87 4.40 12.59
CA VAL A 196 -18.43 4.24 13.98
C VAL A 196 -17.54 5.40 14.45
N GLY A 197 -17.89 6.00 15.59
CA GLY A 197 -17.15 7.10 16.20
C GLY A 197 -17.45 8.48 15.60
N LEU A 198 -18.53 8.61 14.82
CA LEU A 198 -18.99 9.87 14.24
C LEU A 198 -20.41 10.18 14.73
N THR A 199 -20.71 11.47 14.84
CA THR A 199 -22.03 11.99 15.20
C THR A 199 -22.37 13.12 14.24
N ASP A 200 -23.44 12.97 13.47
CA ASP A 200 -23.90 14.02 12.58
C ASP A 200 -24.47 15.18 13.43
N PRO A 201 -23.88 16.39 13.36
CA PRO A 201 -24.30 17.53 14.17
C PRO A 201 -25.72 17.99 13.85
N ARG A 202 -26.26 17.70 12.66
CA ARG A 202 -27.61 18.08 12.25
C ARG A 202 -28.68 17.23 12.94
N THR A 203 -28.37 15.97 13.19
CA THR A 203 -29.32 15.01 13.79
C THR A 203 -29.00 14.68 15.25
N GLY A 204 -27.79 15.00 15.71
CA GLY A 204 -27.26 14.61 17.02
C GLY A 204 -27.08 13.09 17.17
N ARG A 205 -27.12 12.33 16.06
CA ARG A 205 -27.09 10.87 16.05
C ARG A 205 -26.00 10.36 15.12
N ARG A 206 -25.64 9.09 15.30
CA ARG A 206 -24.74 8.39 14.37
C ARG A 206 -25.48 8.17 13.04
N PRO A 207 -24.90 8.54 11.88
CA PRO A 207 -25.52 8.28 10.59
C PRO A 207 -25.58 6.77 10.29
N TYR A 208 -26.42 6.37 9.34
CA TYR A 208 -26.57 4.96 8.97
C TYR A 208 -25.32 4.43 8.28
N ALA A 209 -24.75 5.24 7.38
CA ALA A 209 -23.46 5.07 6.73
C ALA A 209 -22.79 6.43 6.53
N VAL A 210 -21.49 6.45 6.23
CA VAL A 210 -20.75 7.70 5.97
C VAL A 210 -19.76 7.52 4.84
N ILE A 211 -19.51 8.54 4.03
CA ILE A 211 -18.36 8.57 3.14
C ILE A 211 -17.40 9.62 3.68
N GLN A 212 -16.14 9.23 3.88
CA GLN A 212 -15.12 10.15 4.36
C GLN A 212 -14.32 10.69 3.18
N LEU A 213 -14.12 12.01 3.14
CA LEU A 213 -13.15 12.65 2.27
C LEU A 213 -11.94 13.05 3.09
N ARG A 214 -10.74 12.85 2.56
CA ARG A 214 -9.48 13.28 3.17
C ARG A 214 -8.80 14.31 2.28
N GLN A 215 -8.28 15.37 2.89
CA GLN A 215 -7.45 16.36 2.21
C GLN A 215 -6.25 15.67 1.53
N ASP A 216 -6.07 15.95 0.23
CA ASP A 216 -5.05 15.34 -0.61
C ASP A 216 -3.85 16.28 -0.87
N ASP A 217 -4.11 17.59 -0.89
CA ASP A 217 -3.12 18.65 -1.12
C ASP A 217 -2.94 19.57 0.09
N LYS A 218 -1.80 20.26 0.18
CA LYS A 218 -1.51 21.18 1.30
C LYS A 218 -2.46 22.38 1.37
N ALA A 219 -2.94 22.84 0.21
CA ALA A 219 -3.86 23.99 0.13
C ALA A 219 -5.31 23.63 0.52
N GLY A 220 -5.64 22.34 0.62
CA GLY A 220 -6.99 21.89 0.98
C GLY A 220 -8.00 22.04 -0.15
N THR A 221 -7.52 22.17 -1.38
CA THR A 221 -8.35 22.32 -2.57
C THR A 221 -8.79 20.99 -3.16
N LEU A 222 -8.11 19.90 -2.85
CA LEU A 222 -8.35 18.55 -3.37
C LEU A 222 -8.64 17.57 -2.24
N TRP A 223 -9.68 16.76 -2.43
CA TRP A 223 -10.17 15.82 -1.43
C TRP A 223 -10.44 14.44 -2.03
N SER A 224 -9.75 13.43 -1.48
CA SER A 224 -9.83 12.05 -1.91
C SER A 224 -10.96 11.30 -1.19
N MET A 225 -11.77 10.53 -1.93
CA MET A 225 -12.80 9.65 -1.36
C MET A 225 -12.14 8.42 -0.70
N VAL A 226 -12.21 8.32 0.63
CA VAL A 226 -11.45 7.32 1.39
C VAL A 226 -12.05 5.92 1.22
N GLY A 227 -11.27 5.01 0.65
CA GLY A 227 -11.67 3.60 0.49
C GLY A 227 -12.70 3.40 -0.62
N PHE A 228 -12.73 4.30 -1.60
CA PHE A 228 -13.63 4.28 -2.76
C PHE A 228 -12.86 3.88 -4.03
N GLN A 229 -11.95 2.93 -3.91
CA GLN A 229 -11.32 2.29 -5.08
C GLN A 229 -12.43 1.72 -5.99
N THR A 230 -12.36 1.90 -7.30
CA THR A 230 -13.41 1.41 -8.20
C THR A 230 -12.92 1.11 -9.63
N ARG A 231 -13.57 0.14 -10.27
CA ARG A 231 -13.50 -0.22 -11.70
C ARG A 231 -14.74 0.25 -12.47
N LEU A 232 -15.67 0.97 -11.83
CA LEU A 232 -16.80 1.57 -12.53
C LEU A 232 -16.31 2.45 -13.68
N LYS A 233 -16.98 2.41 -14.84
CA LYS A 233 -16.65 3.30 -15.95
C LYS A 233 -16.79 4.76 -15.49
N GLN A 234 -15.97 5.66 -16.02
CA GLN A 234 -15.96 7.06 -15.61
C GLN A 234 -17.36 7.75 -15.68
N PRO A 235 -18.20 7.53 -16.71
CA PRO A 235 -19.56 8.05 -16.73
C PRO A 235 -20.43 7.53 -15.57
N GLU A 236 -20.28 6.26 -15.22
CA GLU A 236 -21.01 5.62 -14.13
C GLU A 236 -20.58 6.15 -12.77
N GLN A 237 -19.27 6.38 -12.58
CA GLN A 237 -18.78 7.03 -11.37
C GLN A 237 -19.41 8.40 -11.17
N LYS A 238 -19.45 9.25 -12.20
CA LYS A 238 -20.12 10.56 -12.12
C LYS A 238 -21.61 10.40 -11.82
N ARG A 239 -22.30 9.53 -12.56
CA ARG A 239 -23.74 9.26 -12.39
C ARG A 239 -24.07 8.82 -10.97
N ILE A 240 -23.25 7.96 -10.36
CA ILE A 240 -23.48 7.37 -9.04
C ILE A 240 -23.03 8.34 -7.93
N PHE A 241 -21.80 8.86 -7.99
CA PHE A 241 -21.25 9.69 -6.91
C PHE A 241 -21.96 11.04 -6.78
N CYS A 242 -22.46 11.62 -7.87
CA CYS A 242 -23.26 12.85 -7.80
C CYS A 242 -24.67 12.66 -7.21
N THR A 243 -25.08 11.43 -6.90
CA THR A 243 -26.31 11.19 -6.11
C THR A 243 -26.09 11.33 -4.60
N LEU A 244 -24.83 11.41 -4.16
CA LEU A 244 -24.49 11.48 -2.74
C LEU A 244 -24.77 12.87 -2.18
N PRO A 245 -25.25 12.99 -0.92
CA PRO A 245 -25.51 14.28 -0.30
C PRO A 245 -24.27 15.16 -0.26
N GLY A 246 -24.35 16.34 -0.85
CA GLY A 246 -23.23 17.28 -0.88
C GLY A 246 -22.31 17.15 -2.09
N LEU A 247 -22.53 16.16 -2.97
CA LEU A 247 -21.77 15.92 -4.20
C LEU A 247 -22.58 16.18 -5.48
N GLU A 248 -23.75 16.79 -5.38
CA GLU A 248 -24.68 16.95 -6.51
C GLU A 248 -24.06 17.69 -7.70
N ASN A 249 -23.15 18.64 -7.42
CA ASN A 249 -22.40 19.40 -8.40
C ASN A 249 -20.88 19.14 -8.30
N ALA A 250 -20.47 17.99 -7.75
CA ALA A 250 -19.07 17.71 -7.49
C ALA A 250 -18.23 17.68 -8.78
N GLU A 251 -17.09 18.38 -8.73
CA GLU A 251 -16.10 18.36 -9.80
C GLU A 251 -14.98 17.37 -9.46
N PHE A 252 -14.89 16.31 -10.26
CA PHE A 252 -13.86 15.28 -10.12
C PHE A 252 -12.63 15.65 -10.94
N VAL A 253 -11.54 16.03 -10.26
CA VAL A 253 -10.23 16.25 -10.91
C VAL A 253 -9.64 14.92 -11.40
N ARG A 254 -9.95 13.84 -10.68
CA ARG A 254 -9.58 12.48 -11.06
C ARG A 254 -10.67 11.51 -10.64
N LEU A 255 -11.17 10.72 -11.58
CA LEU A 255 -12.05 9.60 -11.27
C LEU A 255 -11.23 8.36 -10.89
N GLY A 256 -11.87 7.42 -10.20
CA GLY A 256 -11.28 6.13 -9.92
C GLY A 256 -10.91 5.40 -11.21
N SER A 257 -9.84 4.64 -11.17
CA SER A 257 -9.37 3.86 -12.31
C SER A 257 -8.60 2.65 -11.82
N VAL A 258 -8.44 1.70 -12.72
CA VAL A 258 -7.76 0.44 -12.45
C VAL A 258 -6.42 0.47 -13.17
N HIS A 259 -5.32 0.38 -12.43
CA HIS A 259 -3.98 0.29 -12.97
C HIS A 259 -3.49 -1.15 -12.85
N ARG A 260 -2.88 -1.68 -13.90
CA ARG A 260 -2.16 -2.96 -13.81
C ARG A 260 -0.89 -2.72 -12.97
N ASN A 261 -0.80 -3.40 -11.83
CA ASN A 261 0.42 -3.44 -11.04
C ASN A 261 1.16 -4.74 -11.34
N THR A 262 2.41 -4.59 -11.80
CA THR A 262 3.29 -5.72 -12.07
C THR A 262 3.95 -6.16 -10.77
N PHE A 263 3.68 -7.39 -10.33
CA PHE A 263 4.46 -8.05 -9.30
C PHE A 263 4.51 -9.56 -9.57
N ILE A 264 5.55 -10.19 -9.07
CA ILE A 264 5.79 -11.64 -9.24
C ILE A 264 5.12 -12.43 -8.12
N ASN A 265 4.79 -13.70 -8.36
CA ASN A 265 4.42 -14.64 -7.31
C ASN A 265 5.63 -14.96 -6.40
N SER A 266 6.06 -13.95 -5.63
CA SER A 266 7.30 -13.96 -4.88
C SER A 266 7.43 -15.12 -3.90
N PRO A 267 6.37 -15.65 -3.25
CA PRO A 267 6.55 -16.77 -2.34
C PRO A 267 6.94 -18.06 -3.04
N SER A 268 6.69 -18.18 -4.35
CA SER A 268 7.20 -19.26 -5.19
C SER A 268 8.60 -18.97 -5.77
N CYS A 269 8.97 -17.70 -5.91
CA CYS A 269 10.16 -17.27 -6.65
C CYS A 269 11.35 -16.84 -5.77
N LEU A 270 11.11 -16.32 -4.56
CA LEU A 270 12.11 -15.62 -3.76
C LEU A 270 12.43 -16.33 -2.45
N GLU A 271 13.68 -16.24 -2.05
CA GLU A 271 14.16 -16.53 -0.70
C GLU A 271 13.91 -15.34 0.26
N PRO A 272 13.90 -15.56 1.58
CA PRO A 272 13.81 -14.48 2.58
C PRO A 272 14.93 -13.43 2.47
N THR A 273 15.97 -13.72 1.69
CA THR A 273 17.11 -12.86 1.37
C THR A 273 16.86 -11.94 0.18
N ALA A 274 15.64 -11.95 -0.37
CA ALA A 274 15.23 -11.33 -1.64
C ALA A 274 15.86 -11.96 -2.91
N ALA A 275 16.69 -13.00 -2.75
CA ALA A 275 17.30 -13.71 -3.87
C ALA A 275 16.27 -14.54 -4.63
N PHE A 276 16.37 -14.56 -5.95
CA PHE A 276 15.58 -15.42 -6.81
C PHE A 276 16.08 -16.87 -6.76
N ARG A 277 15.18 -17.81 -6.48
CA ARG A 277 15.50 -19.24 -6.31
C ARG A 277 16.10 -19.88 -7.55
N GLY A 278 15.63 -19.48 -8.73
CA GLY A 278 16.02 -20.11 -10.00
C GLY A 278 17.33 -19.59 -10.61
N ARG A 279 17.91 -18.51 -10.07
CA ARG A 279 19.13 -17.89 -10.61
C ARG A 279 19.94 -17.21 -9.50
N PRO A 280 20.98 -17.87 -8.96
CA PRO A 280 21.85 -17.28 -7.95
C PRO A 280 22.45 -15.94 -8.39
N GLY A 281 22.44 -14.95 -7.50
CA GLY A 281 22.91 -13.58 -7.78
C GLY A 281 21.84 -12.66 -8.40
N LEU A 282 20.67 -13.17 -8.75
CA LEU A 282 19.52 -12.34 -9.13
C LEU A 282 18.65 -12.08 -7.91
N TYR A 283 18.23 -10.85 -7.72
CA TYR A 283 17.37 -10.40 -6.63
C TYR A 283 16.20 -9.60 -7.20
N PHE A 284 15.10 -9.56 -6.45
CA PHE A 284 13.99 -8.66 -6.71
C PHE A 284 13.73 -7.80 -5.48
N ALA A 285 13.40 -6.52 -5.69
CA ALA A 285 13.17 -5.58 -4.61
C ALA A 285 12.04 -4.59 -4.92
N GLY A 286 11.44 -4.03 -3.86
CA GLY A 286 10.36 -3.08 -4.01
C GLY A 286 9.05 -3.73 -4.45
N GLN A 287 8.09 -2.93 -4.90
CA GLN A 287 6.71 -3.36 -5.12
C GLN A 287 6.54 -4.56 -6.07
N ILE A 288 7.49 -4.81 -6.97
CA ILE A 288 7.48 -5.99 -7.85
C ILE A 288 7.53 -7.32 -7.07
N THR A 289 7.96 -7.31 -5.81
CA THR A 289 7.97 -8.49 -4.94
C THR A 289 6.66 -8.70 -4.18
N GLY A 290 5.66 -7.85 -4.37
CA GLY A 290 4.43 -7.89 -3.59
C GLY A 290 4.56 -7.28 -2.18
N VAL A 291 5.61 -6.51 -1.91
CA VAL A 291 5.52 -5.55 -0.80
C VAL A 291 4.72 -4.32 -1.23
N GLU A 292 3.96 -3.72 -0.32
CA GLU A 292 3.16 -2.54 -0.63
C GLU A 292 3.52 -1.36 0.28
N GLY A 293 3.83 -0.22 -0.33
CA GLY A 293 4.24 1.00 0.37
C GLY A 293 5.71 1.38 0.16
N TYR A 294 6.00 2.67 0.30
CA TYR A 294 7.35 3.21 0.10
C TYR A 294 8.36 2.66 1.11
N VAL A 295 7.93 2.50 2.37
CA VAL A 295 8.79 2.05 3.48
C VAL A 295 9.07 0.55 3.35
N GLU A 296 8.05 -0.22 2.99
CA GLU A 296 8.14 -1.65 2.72
C GLU A 296 9.04 -1.94 1.50
N SER A 297 8.89 -1.13 0.44
CA SER A 297 9.78 -1.20 -0.72
C SER A 297 11.23 -0.87 -0.37
N THR A 298 11.44 0.13 0.49
CA THR A 298 12.77 0.49 1.01
C THR A 298 13.38 -0.65 1.83
N ALA A 299 12.62 -1.29 2.71
CA ALA A 299 13.06 -2.43 3.49
C ALA A 299 13.45 -3.62 2.61
N CYS A 300 12.63 -3.93 1.62
CA CYS A 300 12.91 -4.99 0.64
C CYS A 300 14.19 -4.67 -0.16
N GLY A 301 14.35 -3.43 -0.62
CA GLY A 301 15.57 -2.96 -1.31
C GLY A 301 16.83 -3.05 -0.45
N LEU A 302 16.73 -2.69 0.83
CA LEU A 302 17.83 -2.82 1.78
C LEU A 302 18.27 -4.28 1.95
N VAL A 303 17.32 -5.21 2.10
CA VAL A 303 17.62 -6.65 2.23
C VAL A 303 18.29 -7.19 0.96
N ALA A 304 17.78 -6.82 -0.21
CA ALA A 304 18.36 -7.22 -1.50
C ALA A 304 19.79 -6.68 -1.66
N GLY A 305 20.01 -5.38 -1.39
CA GLY A 305 21.31 -4.74 -1.47
C GLY A 305 22.35 -5.33 -0.53
N LEU A 306 21.98 -5.57 0.74
CA LEU A 306 22.86 -6.22 1.71
C LEU A 306 23.25 -7.63 1.26
N ASN A 307 22.30 -8.42 0.78
CA ASN A 307 22.58 -9.79 0.36
C ASN A 307 23.36 -9.86 -0.95
N ALA A 308 23.14 -8.93 -1.89
CA ALA A 308 23.95 -8.79 -3.10
C ALA A 308 25.41 -8.45 -2.76
N GLN A 309 25.64 -7.50 -1.85
CA GLN A 309 26.98 -7.16 -1.37
C GLN A 309 27.65 -8.35 -0.67
N ARG A 310 26.91 -9.07 0.18
CA ARG A 310 27.44 -10.25 0.88
C ARG A 310 27.82 -11.36 -0.08
N LEU A 311 27.05 -11.59 -1.15
CA LEU A 311 27.41 -12.52 -2.21
C LEU A 311 28.75 -12.15 -2.86
N MET A 312 28.93 -10.88 -3.23
CA MET A 312 30.20 -10.38 -3.80
C MET A 312 31.38 -10.56 -2.84
N ALA A 313 31.14 -10.44 -1.53
CA ALA A 313 32.14 -10.63 -0.49
C ALA A 313 32.38 -12.10 -0.10
N GLY A 314 31.66 -13.06 -0.71
CA GLY A 314 31.76 -14.48 -0.34
C GLY A 314 31.18 -14.82 1.04
N ASN A 315 30.37 -13.92 1.60
CA ASN A 315 29.76 -14.09 2.91
C ASN A 315 28.42 -14.84 2.82
N ALA A 316 28.08 -15.61 3.86
CA ALA A 316 26.76 -16.23 3.97
C ALA A 316 25.65 -15.16 3.95
N PRO A 317 24.50 -15.41 3.30
CA PRO A 317 23.44 -14.42 3.21
C PRO A 317 22.83 -14.11 4.58
N LEU A 318 22.35 -12.89 4.72
CA LEU A 318 21.71 -12.35 5.92
C LEU A 318 20.20 -12.56 5.84
N ILE A 319 19.66 -13.30 6.81
CA ILE A 319 18.22 -13.53 6.98
C ILE A 319 17.77 -12.79 8.23
N PHE A 320 16.95 -11.76 8.05
CA PHE A 320 16.42 -10.97 9.15
C PHE A 320 15.46 -11.81 10.00
N PRO A 321 15.49 -11.69 11.34
CA PRO A 321 14.65 -12.49 12.22
C PRO A 321 13.17 -12.15 12.01
N GLY A 322 12.28 -13.14 11.97
CA GLY A 322 10.83 -12.95 11.79
C GLY A 322 10.12 -12.19 12.93
N THR A 323 10.84 -11.92 14.01
CA THR A 323 10.43 -11.02 15.09
C THR A 323 10.71 -9.54 14.81
N SER A 324 11.56 -9.24 13.82
CA SER A 324 11.73 -7.90 13.25
C SER A 324 10.65 -7.58 12.22
N ALA A 325 10.33 -6.30 12.01
CA ALA A 325 9.37 -5.91 10.99
C ALA A 325 9.90 -6.20 9.57
N ILE A 326 11.20 -5.95 9.31
CA ILE A 326 11.87 -6.32 8.06
C ILE A 326 11.80 -7.83 7.84
N GLY A 327 12.22 -8.64 8.81
CA GLY A 327 12.23 -10.09 8.68
C GLY A 327 10.83 -10.69 8.53
N ALA A 328 9.83 -10.14 9.22
CA ALA A 328 8.44 -10.55 9.07
C ALA A 328 7.89 -10.25 7.67
N LEU A 329 8.24 -9.09 7.09
CA LEU A 329 7.87 -8.73 5.72
C LEU A 329 8.53 -9.65 4.70
N MET A 330 9.83 -9.90 4.85
CA MET A 330 10.58 -10.80 3.97
C MET A 330 10.05 -12.23 4.03
N ALA A 331 9.78 -12.74 5.25
CA ALA A 331 9.18 -14.06 5.43
C ALA A 331 7.80 -14.17 4.78
N TYR A 332 6.99 -13.09 4.81
CA TYR A 332 5.69 -13.08 4.15
C TYR A 332 5.81 -13.27 2.64
N ILE A 333 6.67 -12.50 1.99
CA ILE A 333 6.83 -12.53 0.52
C ILE A 333 7.63 -13.74 0.01
N SER A 334 8.25 -14.53 0.89
CA SER A 334 9.08 -15.68 0.51
C SER A 334 8.51 -17.05 0.92
N ASP A 335 7.36 -17.11 1.61
CA ASP A 335 6.80 -18.35 2.16
C ASP A 335 6.07 -19.20 1.10
N PRO A 336 6.65 -20.34 0.64
CA PRO A 336 6.09 -21.13 -0.45
C PRO A 336 4.76 -21.81 -0.10
N SER A 337 4.36 -21.85 1.19
CA SER A 337 3.05 -22.37 1.59
C SER A 337 1.89 -21.44 1.22
N ARG A 338 2.16 -20.20 0.81
CA ARG A 338 1.14 -19.22 0.45
C ARG A 338 0.52 -19.53 -0.90
N VAL A 339 -0.69 -20.04 -0.86
CA VAL A 339 -1.57 -20.15 -2.03
C VAL A 339 -2.31 -18.83 -2.21
N SER A 340 -2.43 -18.33 -3.44
CA SER A 340 -3.10 -17.04 -3.74
C SER A 340 -2.41 -15.82 -3.14
N PHE A 341 -1.10 -15.69 -3.35
CA PHE A 341 -0.32 -14.56 -2.87
C PHE A 341 -0.90 -13.22 -3.32
N GLN A 342 -0.85 -12.25 -2.42
CA GLN A 342 -1.28 -10.87 -2.63
C GLN A 342 -0.22 -9.93 -2.06
N PRO A 343 -0.05 -8.73 -2.63
CA PRO A 343 0.85 -7.75 -2.07
C PRO A 343 0.41 -7.38 -0.65
N MET A 344 1.31 -6.94 0.22
CA MET A 344 0.91 -6.53 1.55
C MET A 344 1.83 -5.49 2.18
N ASN A 345 1.23 -4.62 2.99
CA ASN A 345 1.93 -3.72 3.88
C ASN A 345 2.35 -4.41 5.19
N ILE A 346 3.28 -3.79 5.93
CA ILE A 346 3.67 -4.35 7.22
C ILE A 346 2.53 -4.18 8.25
N SER A 347 2.22 -5.26 8.96
CA SER A 347 1.27 -5.24 10.08
C SER A 347 1.85 -6.00 11.26
N TYR A 348 1.45 -5.66 12.49
CA TYR A 348 1.87 -6.42 13.67
C TYR A 348 1.44 -7.89 13.62
N GLY A 349 0.44 -8.24 12.80
CA GLY A 349 0.01 -9.63 12.61
C GLY A 349 1.03 -10.48 11.86
N LEU A 350 1.97 -9.86 11.15
CA LEU A 350 3.08 -10.56 10.49
C LEU A 350 4.21 -10.95 11.43
N LEU A 351 4.40 -10.22 12.54
CA LEU A 351 5.52 -10.45 13.44
C LEU A 351 5.34 -11.79 14.17
N GLN A 352 6.39 -12.59 14.17
CA GLN A 352 6.44 -13.85 14.90
C GLN A 352 6.14 -13.64 16.38
N GLY A 353 5.26 -14.48 16.94
CA GLY A 353 4.84 -14.39 18.35
C GLY A 353 3.75 -13.36 18.64
N TYR A 354 3.20 -12.65 17.63
CA TYR A 354 2.08 -11.73 17.87
C TYR A 354 0.85 -12.44 18.47
N CYS A 355 0.56 -13.69 18.10
CA CYS A 355 -0.59 -14.44 18.59
C CYS A 355 -0.35 -15.23 19.89
N GLU A 356 0.90 -15.44 20.30
CA GLU A 356 1.26 -16.36 21.40
C GLU A 356 0.82 -15.87 22.80
N GLY A 357 0.48 -14.59 22.96
CA GLY A 357 -0.01 -14.01 24.21
C GLY A 357 -1.54 -13.91 24.37
N ALA A 358 -2.34 -14.58 23.54
CA ALA A 358 -3.82 -14.49 23.61
C ALA A 358 -4.46 -15.49 24.58
N SER A 359 -3.71 -16.48 25.08
CA SER A 359 -4.29 -17.72 25.63
C SER A 359 -3.90 -18.07 27.08
N SER A 360 -3.37 -17.14 27.88
CA SER A 360 -2.97 -17.46 29.26
C SER A 360 -3.46 -16.43 30.29
N GLY A 361 -4.63 -16.67 30.87
CA GLY A 361 -5.00 -16.53 32.29
C GLY A 361 -4.69 -15.29 33.14
N THR A 362 -3.94 -14.28 32.70
CA THR A 362 -3.54 -13.13 33.53
C THR A 362 -3.85 -11.80 32.83
N LYS A 363 -4.17 -10.77 33.64
CA LYS A 363 -4.63 -9.41 33.29
C LYS A 363 -4.54 -9.06 31.79
N LYS A 364 -5.71 -8.77 31.19
CA LYS A 364 -5.88 -8.35 29.79
C LYS A 364 -4.95 -7.16 29.45
N VAL A 365 -3.75 -7.44 28.94
CA VAL A 365 -2.80 -6.42 28.49
C VAL A 365 -3.45 -5.62 27.36
N SER A 366 -3.35 -4.29 27.41
CA SER A 366 -3.95 -3.46 26.37
C SER A 366 -3.29 -3.74 25.02
N ARG A 367 -4.06 -3.65 23.93
CA ARG A 367 -3.54 -3.84 22.57
C ARG A 367 -2.41 -2.84 22.24
N LYS A 368 -2.40 -1.68 22.90
CA LYS A 368 -1.36 -0.66 22.77
C LYS A 368 -0.05 -1.15 23.41
N ASP A 369 -0.09 -1.61 24.65
CA ASP A 369 1.10 -2.02 25.39
C ASP A 369 1.74 -3.25 24.77
N LYS A 370 0.93 -4.20 24.28
CA LYS A 370 1.42 -5.37 23.53
C LYS A 370 2.20 -4.96 22.27
N ARG A 371 1.71 -3.97 21.53
CA ARG A 371 2.37 -3.47 20.31
C ARG A 371 3.67 -2.73 20.63
N ILE A 372 3.72 -1.98 21.73
CA ILE A 372 4.94 -1.31 22.21
C ILE A 372 5.98 -2.34 22.65
N ALA A 373 5.58 -3.34 23.43
CA ALA A 373 6.48 -4.41 23.87
C ALA A 373 7.08 -5.19 22.67
N LEU A 374 6.25 -5.52 21.68
CA LEU A 374 6.74 -6.14 20.44
C LEU A 374 7.67 -5.24 19.66
N ALA A 375 7.35 -3.94 19.51
CA ALA A 375 8.23 -3.00 18.84
C ALA A 375 9.59 -2.88 19.54
N ASN A 376 9.62 -2.78 20.87
CA ASN A 376 10.88 -2.73 21.62
C ASN A 376 11.68 -4.03 21.46
N LYS A 377 11.02 -5.20 21.53
CA LYS A 377 11.66 -6.50 21.30
C LYS A 377 12.29 -6.58 19.90
N SER A 378 11.53 -6.13 18.89
CA SER A 378 11.94 -6.03 17.48
C SER A 378 13.24 -5.22 17.36
N LEU A 379 13.25 -4.00 17.90
CA LEU A 379 14.40 -3.09 17.84
C LEU A 379 15.60 -3.66 18.59
N THR A 380 15.42 -4.19 19.82
CA THR A 380 16.52 -4.81 20.58
C THR A 380 17.12 -6.01 19.85
N GLN A 381 16.30 -6.87 19.26
CA GLN A 381 16.80 -8.01 18.51
C GLN A 381 17.52 -7.59 17.24
N LEU A 382 17.02 -6.56 16.54
CA LEU A 382 17.68 -6.03 15.36
C LEU A 382 19.05 -5.42 15.71
N THR A 383 19.14 -4.66 16.81
CA THR A 383 20.42 -4.10 17.29
C THR A 383 21.45 -5.17 17.64
N ASN A 384 21.01 -6.33 18.14
CA ASN A 384 21.92 -7.46 18.43
C ASN A 384 22.25 -8.31 17.18
N PHE A 385 21.49 -8.14 16.10
CA PHE A 385 21.63 -8.90 14.86
C PHE A 385 22.62 -8.24 13.89
N ILE A 386 22.63 -6.90 13.88
CA ILE A 386 23.63 -6.05 13.21
C ILE A 386 24.92 -6.08 14.02
#